data_AF-A0A7K1SQ44-F1
#
_entry.id   AF-A0A7K1SQ44-F1
#
_cell.length_a   1.000
_cell.length_b   1.000
_cell.length_c   1.000
_cell.angle_alpha   90.00
_cell.angle_beta   90.00
_cell.angle_gamma   90.00
#
_symmetry.space_group_name_H-M   'P 1'
#
loop_
_entity.id
_entity.type
_entity.pdbx_description
1 polymer ?
#
loop_
_entity_poly.entity_id
_entity_poly.type
_entity_poly.pdbx_seq_one_letter_code
_entity_poly.pdbx_strand_id
1 'polypeptide(L)'
;MKTTKEDDQKSQLDEEIATIDSLLRNEEFAVEMAKTLDAAYYVGVGKTPPPFLSPKEDTDSVKIKAKDEKIAINLAGFYALECGLGALCAQTNQKPTDLLQTIVANKADSATILLLNRFANATWKAGQPFRSLDRIKRPIFKVASLLPEDEVQKDYAQIEAASIKLLDSMREVQDSSLDGQMKKLRSLLKDEDFALEMATAMAAKYHTAQQKAAPPFLSPEEEKATSKKSAKEQKIATNLAGFYALECGLNYLVTTQHKRPSDILKSIVDDKVSSEDKQLLCRFANATWKAGQPFRGLDRITRDTFTPFYFLSEADVEKDWVQVKAAAGLVLKKLSGSVKIH
;
A
#
# COMPACT_ATOMS: atom_id res chain seq x y z
N MET A 1 -19.38 37.67 7.52
CA MET A 1 -20.15 36.53 8.07
C MET A 1 -19.97 35.21 7.29
N LYS A 2 -19.04 35.09 6.32
CA LYS A 2 -18.69 33.79 5.69
C LYS A 2 -17.46 33.09 6.32
N THR A 3 -16.63 33.82 7.06
CA THR A 3 -15.36 33.36 7.60
C THR A 3 -15.49 32.28 8.69
N THR A 4 -16.48 32.36 9.58
CA THR A 4 -16.56 31.45 10.73
C THR A 4 -16.83 29.98 10.34
N LYS A 5 -17.63 29.72 9.30
CA LYS A 5 -18.04 28.36 8.92
C LYS A 5 -16.94 27.61 8.14
N GLU A 6 -16.16 28.33 7.35
CA GLU A 6 -15.02 27.75 6.59
C GLU A 6 -13.86 27.44 7.54
N ASP A 7 -13.61 28.31 8.53
CA ASP A 7 -12.60 28.09 9.56
C ASP A 7 -12.97 26.89 10.47
N ASP A 8 -14.25 26.76 10.85
CA ASP A 8 -14.74 25.61 11.64
C ASP A 8 -14.61 24.28 10.87
N GLN A 9 -14.93 24.27 9.57
CA GLN A 9 -14.79 23.07 8.73
C GLN A 9 -13.33 22.64 8.56
N LYS A 10 -12.43 23.62 8.41
CA LYS A 10 -10.99 23.36 8.31
C LYS A 10 -10.43 22.82 9.63
N SER A 11 -10.82 23.40 10.77
CA SER A 11 -10.43 22.90 12.10
C SER A 11 -10.85 21.44 12.31
N GLN A 12 -12.08 21.10 11.96
CA GLN A 12 -12.58 19.72 12.08
C GLN A 12 -11.82 18.74 11.17
N LEU A 13 -11.48 19.16 9.96
CA LEU A 13 -10.68 18.34 9.04
C LEU A 13 -9.28 18.08 9.61
N ASP A 14 -8.62 19.10 10.13
CA ASP A 14 -7.28 18.99 10.72
C ASP A 14 -7.30 18.10 11.99
N GLU A 15 -8.33 18.20 12.82
CA GLU A 15 -8.55 17.36 14.01
C GLU A 15 -8.75 15.87 13.65
N GLU A 16 -9.57 15.57 12.63
CA GLU A 16 -9.78 14.20 12.18
C GLU A 16 -8.50 13.61 11.56
N ILE A 17 -7.75 14.40 10.78
CA ILE A 17 -6.45 13.99 10.24
C ILE A 17 -5.45 13.70 11.37
N ALA A 18 -5.36 14.57 12.37
CA ALA A 18 -4.47 14.37 13.52
C ALA A 18 -4.85 13.12 14.32
N THR A 19 -6.15 12.85 14.46
CA THR A 19 -6.63 11.62 15.10
C THR A 19 -6.21 10.39 14.31
N ILE A 20 -6.40 10.36 12.99
CA ILE A 20 -5.95 9.25 12.13
C ILE A 20 -4.43 9.06 12.21
N ASP A 21 -3.65 10.15 12.22
CA ASP A 21 -2.20 10.11 12.39
C ASP A 21 -1.77 9.46 13.71
N SER A 22 -2.51 9.73 14.79
CA SER A 22 -2.27 9.11 16.09
C SER A 22 -2.56 7.60 16.07
N LEU A 23 -3.61 7.18 15.35
CA LEU A 23 -3.99 5.77 15.22
C LEU A 23 -2.93 4.96 14.44
N LEU A 24 -2.30 5.55 13.42
CA LEU A 24 -1.23 4.90 12.64
C LEU A 24 -0.08 4.38 13.50
N ARG A 25 0.22 5.07 14.61
CA ARG A 25 1.37 4.79 15.49
C ARG A 25 0.96 4.14 16.82
N ASN A 26 -0.32 3.83 16.99
CA ASN A 26 -0.86 3.20 18.19
C ASN A 26 -0.83 1.68 18.05
N GLU A 27 -0.03 1.02 18.90
CA GLU A 27 0.18 -0.42 18.86
C GLU A 27 -1.07 -1.23 19.26
N GLU A 28 -1.82 -0.77 20.26
CA GLU A 28 -3.08 -1.41 20.68
C GLU A 28 -4.11 -1.36 19.56
N PHE A 29 -4.24 -0.21 18.91
CA PHE A 29 -5.11 -0.03 17.75
C PHE A 29 -4.65 -0.89 16.58
N ALA A 30 -3.34 -1.01 16.34
CA ALA A 30 -2.82 -1.88 15.29
C ALA A 30 -3.22 -3.35 15.53
N VAL A 31 -3.18 -3.83 16.78
CA VAL A 31 -3.65 -5.18 17.14
C VAL A 31 -5.17 -5.31 16.98
N GLU A 32 -5.95 -4.33 17.43
CA GLU A 32 -7.41 -4.30 17.28
C GLU A 32 -7.82 -4.33 15.80
N MET A 33 -7.14 -3.54 14.98
CA MET A 33 -7.34 -3.45 13.55
C MET A 33 -6.97 -4.75 12.83
N ALA A 34 -5.82 -5.35 13.16
CA ALA A 34 -5.42 -6.64 12.60
C ALA A 34 -6.43 -7.75 12.90
N LYS A 35 -6.97 -7.80 14.13
CA LYS A 35 -8.05 -8.73 14.52
C LYS A 35 -9.32 -8.51 13.70
N THR A 36 -9.68 -7.24 13.51
CA THR A 36 -10.88 -6.83 12.75
C THR A 36 -10.77 -7.25 11.29
N LEU A 37 -9.61 -7.02 10.68
CA LEU A 37 -9.35 -7.35 9.27
C LEU A 37 -9.23 -8.85 9.03
N ASP A 38 -8.59 -9.59 9.94
CA ASP A 38 -8.55 -11.07 9.88
C ASP A 38 -9.98 -11.63 9.92
N ALA A 39 -10.83 -11.16 10.83
CA ALA A 39 -12.23 -11.57 10.89
C ALA A 39 -13.01 -11.19 9.62
N ALA A 40 -12.81 -9.98 9.10
CA ALA A 40 -13.45 -9.52 7.87
C ALA A 40 -13.08 -10.38 6.66
N TYR A 41 -11.83 -10.85 6.57
CA TYR A 41 -11.41 -11.78 5.54
C TYR A 41 -12.24 -13.07 5.56
N TYR A 42 -12.43 -13.69 6.73
CA TYR A 42 -13.24 -14.91 6.86
C TYR A 42 -14.70 -14.67 6.47
N VAL A 43 -15.29 -13.55 6.90
CA VAL A 43 -16.64 -13.14 6.49
C VAL A 43 -16.72 -12.99 4.97
N GLY A 44 -15.74 -12.32 4.35
CA GLY A 44 -15.69 -12.12 2.89
C GLY A 44 -15.56 -13.40 2.08
N VAL A 45 -15.06 -14.49 2.69
CA VAL A 45 -15.03 -15.82 2.06
C VAL A 45 -16.14 -16.76 2.57
N GLY A 46 -17.14 -16.23 3.27
CA GLY A 46 -18.32 -16.98 3.73
C GLY A 46 -18.02 -17.97 4.87
N LYS A 47 -17.02 -17.68 5.71
CA LYS A 47 -16.60 -18.54 6.83
C LYS A 47 -16.72 -17.82 8.17
N THR A 48 -16.90 -18.60 9.24
CA THR A 48 -16.80 -18.09 10.61
C THR A 48 -15.34 -17.77 10.96
N PRO A 49 -15.04 -16.57 11.47
CA PRO A 49 -13.70 -16.22 11.92
C PRO A 49 -13.22 -17.16 13.05
N PRO A 50 -12.03 -17.78 12.92
CA PRO A 50 -11.37 -18.44 14.05
C PRO A 50 -10.81 -17.39 15.03
N PRO A 51 -10.34 -17.81 16.22
CA PRO A 51 -9.56 -16.93 17.08
C PRO A 51 -8.36 -16.32 16.35
N PHE A 52 -8.12 -15.03 16.55
CA PHE A 52 -7.06 -14.30 15.84
C PHE A 52 -5.67 -14.90 16.09
N LEU A 53 -5.36 -15.40 17.29
CA LEU A 53 -4.11 -16.10 17.56
C LEU A 53 -4.43 -17.48 18.12
N SER A 54 -3.77 -18.49 17.57
CA SER A 54 -3.67 -19.78 18.24
C SER A 54 -2.64 -19.71 19.40
N PRO A 55 -2.75 -20.57 20.42
CA PRO A 55 -1.75 -20.62 21.51
C PRO A 55 -0.32 -20.82 21.01
N LYS A 56 -0.16 -21.52 19.88
CA LYS A 56 1.14 -21.77 19.25
C LYS A 56 1.71 -20.50 18.62
N GLU A 57 0.92 -19.75 17.84
CA GLU A 57 1.36 -18.52 17.19
C GLU A 57 1.80 -17.42 18.17
N ASP A 58 1.33 -17.46 19.42
CA ASP A 58 1.68 -16.47 20.44
C ASP A 58 3.14 -16.61 20.94
N THR A 59 3.74 -17.80 20.78
CA THR A 59 5.11 -18.10 21.25
C THR A 59 6.07 -18.56 20.14
N ASP A 60 5.54 -18.90 18.97
CA ASP A 60 6.34 -19.40 17.85
C ASP A 60 7.18 -18.32 17.16
N SER A 61 8.20 -18.79 16.44
CA SER A 61 8.99 -17.97 15.53
C SER A 61 9.05 -18.58 14.13
N VAL A 62 9.09 -17.72 13.12
CA VAL A 62 9.27 -18.09 11.72
C VAL A 62 10.69 -17.73 11.28
N LYS A 63 11.29 -18.60 10.46
CA LYS A 63 12.62 -18.37 9.88
C LYS A 63 12.48 -17.59 8.57
N ILE A 64 13.16 -16.45 8.47
CA ILE A 64 13.13 -15.57 7.29
C ILE A 64 14.55 -15.49 6.71
N LYS A 65 14.67 -15.57 5.38
CA LYS A 65 15.96 -15.36 4.69
C LYS A 65 16.23 -13.87 4.56
N ALA A 66 17.46 -13.45 4.87
CA ALA A 66 17.84 -12.04 4.79
C ALA A 66 17.72 -11.49 3.36
N LYS A 67 18.08 -12.30 2.36
CA LYS A 67 17.87 -12.01 0.93
C LYS A 67 16.42 -11.70 0.60
N ASP A 68 15.50 -12.61 0.90
CA ASP A 68 14.07 -12.47 0.59
C ASP A 68 13.49 -11.23 1.29
N GLU A 69 13.88 -10.98 2.55
CA GLU A 69 13.46 -9.78 3.27
C GLU A 69 14.00 -8.50 2.61
N LYS A 70 15.27 -8.49 2.16
CA LYS A 70 15.87 -7.33 1.49
C LYS A 70 15.20 -7.04 0.14
N ILE A 71 14.85 -8.08 -0.61
CA ILE A 71 14.03 -7.96 -1.82
C ILE A 71 12.66 -7.37 -1.47
N ALA A 72 11.95 -7.94 -0.48
CA ALA A 72 10.64 -7.47 -0.04
C ALA A 72 10.63 -5.98 0.36
N ILE A 73 11.64 -5.53 1.12
CA ILE A 73 11.79 -4.13 1.53
C ILE A 73 11.88 -3.19 0.32
N ASN A 74 12.53 -3.63 -0.75
CA ASN A 74 12.84 -2.81 -1.91
C ASN A 74 11.90 -3.07 -3.10
N LEU A 75 10.74 -3.74 -2.90
CA LEU A 75 9.72 -3.91 -3.95
C LEU A 75 8.48 -3.02 -3.76
N ALA A 76 8.36 -2.31 -2.64
CA ALA A 76 7.19 -1.48 -2.34
C ALA A 76 6.86 -0.49 -3.47
N GLY A 77 7.87 0.26 -3.93
CA GLY A 77 7.73 1.20 -5.06
C GLY A 77 7.30 0.55 -6.37
N PHE A 78 7.73 -0.68 -6.67
CA PHE A 78 7.27 -1.40 -7.86
C PHE A 78 5.79 -1.77 -7.77
N TYR A 79 5.33 -2.30 -6.63
CA TYR A 79 3.91 -2.63 -6.44
C TYR A 79 3.03 -1.38 -6.40
N ALA A 80 3.55 -0.28 -5.86
CA ALA A 80 2.89 1.01 -5.94
C ALA A 80 2.72 1.49 -7.39
N LEU A 81 3.79 1.41 -8.18
CA LEU A 81 3.77 1.74 -9.60
C LEU A 81 2.79 0.85 -10.36
N GLU A 82 2.84 -0.48 -10.19
CA GLU A 82 1.96 -1.41 -10.89
C GLU A 82 0.47 -1.13 -10.62
N CYS A 83 0.09 -0.98 -9.35
CA CYS A 83 -1.29 -0.66 -8.98
C CYS A 83 -1.69 0.75 -9.42
N GLY A 84 -0.78 1.72 -9.33
CA GLY A 84 -0.97 3.09 -9.81
C GLY A 84 -1.19 3.17 -11.31
N LEU A 85 -0.39 2.46 -12.11
CA LEU A 85 -0.60 2.30 -13.56
C LEU A 85 -1.96 1.69 -13.84
N GLY A 86 -2.35 0.66 -13.10
CA GLY A 86 -3.68 0.05 -13.22
C GLY A 86 -4.83 1.04 -12.97
N ALA A 87 -4.69 1.92 -11.97
CA ALA A 87 -5.67 2.98 -11.70
C ALA A 87 -5.70 4.03 -12.81
N LEU A 88 -4.53 4.50 -13.26
CA LEU A 88 -4.40 5.49 -14.34
C LEU A 88 -4.95 4.95 -15.66
N CYS A 89 -4.62 3.71 -16.03
CA CYS A 89 -5.18 3.06 -17.22
C CYS A 89 -6.71 3.02 -17.18
N ALA A 90 -7.30 2.73 -16.01
CA ALA A 90 -8.76 2.71 -15.86
C ALA A 90 -9.39 4.12 -15.97
N GLN A 91 -8.67 5.17 -15.55
CA GLN A 91 -9.13 6.55 -15.60
C GLN A 91 -8.98 7.19 -16.98
N THR A 92 -7.89 6.87 -17.71
CA THR A 92 -7.51 7.56 -18.95
C THR A 92 -7.62 6.69 -20.20
N ASN A 93 -7.86 5.39 -20.05
CA ASN A 93 -7.81 4.39 -21.12
C ASN A 93 -6.45 4.34 -21.87
N GLN A 94 -5.39 4.89 -21.26
CA GLN A 94 -4.02 4.82 -21.78
C GLN A 94 -3.38 3.47 -21.49
N LYS A 95 -2.34 3.12 -22.26
CA LYS A 95 -1.58 1.89 -22.05
C LYS A 95 -0.48 2.11 -20.99
N PRO A 96 -0.05 1.04 -20.27
CA PRO A 96 1.05 1.11 -19.32
C PRO A 96 2.32 1.76 -19.89
N THR A 97 2.75 1.43 -21.11
CA THR A 97 3.96 2.02 -21.70
C THR A 97 3.86 3.52 -21.93
N ASP A 98 2.70 4.05 -22.28
CA ASP A 98 2.50 5.49 -22.54
C ASP A 98 2.59 6.29 -21.22
N LEU A 99 1.99 5.74 -20.17
CA LEU A 99 2.07 6.28 -18.81
C LEU A 99 3.52 6.23 -18.28
N LEU A 100 4.21 5.10 -18.48
CA LEU A 100 5.60 4.94 -18.09
C LEU A 100 6.51 5.94 -18.82
N GLN A 101 6.34 6.12 -20.13
CA GLN A 101 7.07 7.14 -20.89
C GLN A 101 6.82 8.55 -20.36
N THR A 102 5.57 8.85 -19.98
CA THR A 102 5.21 10.14 -19.39
C THR A 102 5.91 10.39 -18.06
N ILE A 103 5.97 9.39 -17.18
CA ILE A 103 6.68 9.45 -15.90
C ILE A 103 8.19 9.62 -16.14
N VAL A 104 8.80 8.77 -16.98
CA VAL A 104 10.24 8.78 -17.27
C VAL A 104 10.67 10.09 -17.94
N ALA A 105 9.82 10.70 -18.75
CA ALA A 105 10.07 12.00 -19.38
C ALA A 105 9.84 13.20 -18.43
N ASN A 106 9.50 12.95 -17.16
CA ASN A 106 9.12 13.97 -16.17
C ASN A 106 7.98 14.89 -16.67
N LYS A 107 6.96 14.27 -17.28
CA LYS A 107 5.77 14.94 -17.83
C LYS A 107 4.47 14.53 -17.14
N ALA A 108 4.54 13.75 -16.07
CA ALA A 108 3.38 13.39 -15.27
C ALA A 108 2.78 14.64 -14.61
N ASP A 109 1.46 14.77 -14.67
CA ASP A 109 0.77 15.90 -14.03
C ASP A 109 0.68 15.71 -12.50
N SER A 110 0.27 16.78 -11.81
CA SER A 110 0.20 16.77 -10.35
C SER A 110 -0.79 15.74 -9.79
N ALA A 111 -1.87 15.44 -10.52
CA ALA A 111 -2.85 14.43 -10.13
C ALA A 111 -2.26 13.01 -10.20
N THR A 112 -1.51 12.71 -11.27
CA THR A 112 -0.78 11.47 -11.45
C THR A 112 0.28 11.29 -10.37
N ILE A 113 1.09 12.32 -10.13
CA ILE A 113 2.12 12.31 -9.08
C ILE A 113 1.49 12.09 -7.70
N LEU A 114 0.40 12.80 -7.39
CA LEU A 114 -0.33 12.64 -6.14
C LEU A 114 -0.80 11.19 -5.94
N LEU A 115 -1.43 10.60 -6.96
CA LEU A 115 -1.93 9.23 -6.90
C LEU A 115 -0.81 8.22 -6.69
N LEU A 116 0.28 8.33 -7.46
CA LEU A 116 1.44 7.43 -7.35
C LEU A 116 2.10 7.53 -5.97
N ASN A 117 2.24 8.74 -5.42
CA ASN A 117 2.78 8.94 -4.07
C ASN A 117 1.89 8.33 -2.99
N ARG A 118 0.56 8.32 -3.16
CA ARG A 118 -0.34 7.65 -2.22
C ARG A 118 -0.16 6.13 -2.26
N PHE A 119 -0.01 5.53 -3.44
CA PHE A 119 0.31 4.11 -3.56
C PHE A 119 1.69 3.77 -2.97
N ALA A 120 2.69 4.63 -3.20
CA ALA A 120 4.02 4.46 -2.62
C ALA A 120 3.97 4.48 -1.09
N ASN A 121 3.22 5.42 -0.52
CA ASN A 121 3.04 5.50 0.92
C ASN A 121 2.31 4.29 1.50
N ALA A 122 1.25 3.81 0.83
CA ALA A 122 0.48 2.64 1.25
C ALA A 122 1.35 1.37 1.29
N THR A 123 2.09 1.11 0.21
CA THR A 123 2.95 -0.08 0.09
C THR A 123 4.15 -0.01 1.04
N TRP A 124 4.74 1.17 1.22
CA TRP A 124 5.80 1.38 2.20
C TRP A 124 5.32 1.13 3.63
N LYS A 125 4.14 1.66 4.01
CA LYS A 125 3.51 1.44 5.32
C LYS A 125 3.25 -0.05 5.55
N ALA A 126 2.66 -0.74 4.56
CA ALA A 126 2.35 -2.17 4.64
C ALA A 126 3.58 -3.05 4.89
N GLY A 127 4.75 -2.67 4.37
CA GLY A 127 6.00 -3.39 4.62
C GLY A 127 6.62 -3.14 6.00
N GLN A 128 6.32 -2.04 6.70
CA GLN A 128 7.03 -1.72 7.95
C GLN A 128 6.81 -2.73 9.08
N PRO A 129 5.56 -3.16 9.39
CA PRO A 129 5.33 -4.10 10.49
C PRO A 129 5.98 -5.48 10.28
N PHE A 130 6.16 -5.92 9.03
CA PHE A 130 6.88 -7.16 8.73
C PHE A 130 8.36 -7.11 9.13
N ARG A 131 8.95 -5.91 9.13
CA ARG A 131 10.33 -5.69 9.55
C ARG A 131 10.44 -5.76 11.07
N SER A 132 9.53 -5.06 11.75
CA SER A 132 9.28 -5.10 13.20
C SER A 132 8.05 -4.22 13.49
N LEU A 133 7.20 -4.63 14.44
CA LEU A 133 6.01 -3.85 14.81
C LEU A 133 6.38 -2.45 15.32
N ASP A 134 7.51 -2.30 16.01
CA ASP A 134 7.99 -1.00 16.49
C ASP A 134 8.25 0.03 15.38
N ARG A 135 8.37 -0.39 14.11
CA ARG A 135 8.55 0.55 13.01
C ARG A 135 7.36 1.46 12.77
N ILE A 136 6.17 1.11 13.26
CA ILE A 136 5.02 2.03 13.23
C ILE A 136 5.27 3.28 14.09
N LYS A 137 6.19 3.23 15.06
CA LYS A 137 6.51 4.36 15.95
C LYS A 137 7.46 5.38 15.31
N ARG A 138 7.96 5.13 14.09
CA ARG A 138 8.89 6.03 13.41
C ARG A 138 8.25 7.40 13.16
N PRO A 139 9.00 8.52 13.26
CA PRO A 139 8.44 9.86 13.04
C PRO A 139 7.85 10.08 11.66
N ILE A 140 8.33 9.35 10.64
CA ILE A 140 7.81 9.43 9.26
C ILE A 140 6.63 8.47 9.00
N PHE A 141 6.21 7.69 9.99
CA PHE A 141 5.04 6.82 9.88
C PHE A 141 3.76 7.63 10.15
N LYS A 142 3.45 8.54 9.22
CA LYS A 142 2.40 9.56 9.37
C LYS A 142 1.42 9.55 8.20
N VAL A 143 0.31 10.26 8.38
CA VAL A 143 -0.62 10.55 7.27
C VAL A 143 0.11 11.34 6.19
N ALA A 144 -0.14 11.03 4.92
CA ALA A 144 0.65 11.58 3.80
C ALA A 144 0.62 13.12 3.70
N SER A 145 -0.49 13.75 4.08
CA SER A 145 -0.60 15.22 4.13
C SER A 145 0.25 15.88 5.24
N LEU A 146 0.79 15.10 6.17
CA LEU A 146 1.66 15.56 7.26
C LEU A 146 3.12 15.15 7.06
N LEU A 147 3.45 14.53 5.91
CA LEU A 147 4.82 14.18 5.58
C LEU A 147 5.59 15.40 5.11
N PRO A 148 6.88 15.51 5.47
CA PRO A 148 7.79 16.45 4.81
C PRO A 148 7.86 16.21 3.30
N GLU A 149 8.02 17.29 2.54
CA GLU A 149 8.09 17.23 1.07
C GLU A 149 9.24 16.33 0.59
N ASP A 150 10.39 16.35 1.26
CA ASP A 150 11.55 15.52 0.91
C ASP A 150 11.28 14.01 1.07
N GLU A 151 10.44 13.62 2.05
CA GLU A 151 9.99 12.22 2.18
C GLU A 151 9.05 11.83 1.03
N VAL A 152 8.15 12.74 0.61
CA VAL A 152 7.25 12.52 -0.54
C VAL A 152 8.07 12.41 -1.84
N GLN A 153 9.05 13.28 -2.05
CA GLN A 153 9.93 13.25 -3.22
C GLN A 153 10.79 11.99 -3.25
N LYS A 154 11.22 11.49 -2.09
CA LYS A 154 11.96 10.22 -2.01
C LYS A 154 11.12 9.03 -2.50
N ASP A 155 9.85 8.98 -2.12
CA ASP A 155 8.93 7.94 -2.57
C ASP A 155 8.71 8.04 -4.10
N TYR A 156 8.51 9.25 -4.64
CA TYR A 156 8.38 9.46 -6.08
C TYR A 156 9.64 9.07 -6.86
N ALA A 157 10.84 9.37 -6.35
CA ALA A 157 12.09 8.98 -6.99
C ALA A 157 12.22 7.45 -7.13
N GLN A 158 11.65 6.67 -6.21
CA GLN A 158 11.58 5.21 -6.33
C GLN A 158 10.57 4.77 -7.40
N ILE A 159 9.44 5.47 -7.54
CA ILE A 159 8.48 5.26 -8.63
C ILE A 159 9.14 5.52 -10.00
N GLU A 160 9.92 6.59 -10.14
CA GLU A 160 10.66 6.87 -11.38
C GLU A 160 11.66 5.74 -11.71
N ALA A 161 12.42 5.27 -10.73
CA ALA A 161 13.38 4.17 -10.94
C ALA A 161 12.67 2.87 -11.36
N ALA A 162 11.55 2.55 -10.70
CA ALA A 162 10.72 1.42 -11.08
C ALA A 162 10.15 1.60 -12.49
N SER A 163 9.78 2.82 -12.86
CA SER A 163 9.22 3.15 -14.18
C SER A 163 10.23 2.94 -15.30
N ILE A 164 11.48 3.37 -15.11
CA ILE A 164 12.57 3.14 -16.08
C ILE A 164 12.74 1.63 -16.31
N LYS A 165 12.90 0.87 -15.22
CA LYS A 165 13.16 -0.58 -15.29
C LYS A 165 11.98 -1.35 -15.91
N LEU A 166 10.76 -0.97 -15.55
CA LEU A 166 9.55 -1.57 -16.09
C LEU A 166 9.37 -1.23 -17.57
N LEU A 167 9.58 0.03 -17.97
CA LEU A 167 9.49 0.46 -19.36
C LEU A 167 10.44 -0.32 -20.26
N ASP A 168 11.70 -0.49 -19.84
CA ASP A 168 12.69 -1.30 -20.56
C ASP A 168 12.21 -2.74 -20.78
N SER A 169 11.57 -3.32 -19.77
CA SER A 169 11.07 -4.71 -19.77
C SER A 169 9.75 -4.89 -20.52
N MET A 170 9.07 -3.78 -20.85
CA MET A 170 7.83 -3.76 -21.63
C MET A 170 8.04 -3.38 -23.11
N ARG A 171 9.27 -3.09 -23.54
CA ARG A 171 9.57 -2.66 -24.92
C ARG A 171 9.03 -3.60 -25.99
N GLU A 172 9.14 -4.91 -25.77
CA GLU A 172 8.66 -5.93 -26.71
C GLU A 172 7.14 -5.93 -26.93
N VAL A 173 6.38 -5.35 -26.01
CA VAL A 173 4.91 -5.26 -26.07
C VAL A 173 4.41 -3.82 -26.22
N GLN A 174 5.28 -2.85 -26.50
CA GLN A 174 4.89 -1.43 -26.58
C GLN A 174 3.76 -1.18 -27.58
N ASP A 175 3.78 -1.87 -28.72
CA ASP A 175 2.81 -1.70 -29.80
C ASP A 175 1.56 -2.59 -29.59
N SER A 176 1.54 -3.42 -28.55
CA SER A 176 0.41 -4.30 -28.24
C SER A 176 -0.80 -3.54 -27.65
N SER A 177 -1.93 -4.23 -27.51
CA SER A 177 -3.13 -3.70 -26.84
C SER A 177 -2.91 -3.50 -25.34
N LEU A 178 -3.82 -2.78 -24.68
CA LEU A 178 -3.83 -2.64 -23.21
C LEU A 178 -3.80 -4.02 -22.52
N ASP A 179 -4.61 -4.97 -22.97
CA ASP A 179 -4.63 -6.34 -22.44
C ASP A 179 -3.29 -7.07 -22.67
N GLY A 180 -2.67 -6.91 -23.84
CA GLY A 180 -1.35 -7.47 -24.14
C GLY A 180 -0.27 -6.95 -23.18
N GLN A 181 -0.26 -5.64 -22.94
CA GLN A 181 0.66 -5.03 -21.98
C GLN A 181 0.38 -5.43 -20.53
N MET A 182 -0.90 -5.51 -20.12
CA MET A 182 -1.27 -5.99 -18.79
C MET A 182 -0.87 -7.46 -18.57
N LYS A 183 -0.96 -8.32 -19.59
CA LYS A 183 -0.48 -9.71 -19.53
C LYS A 183 1.03 -9.78 -19.34
N LYS A 184 1.81 -8.94 -20.04
CA LYS A 184 3.25 -8.84 -19.83
C LYS A 184 3.56 -8.36 -18.40
N LEU A 185 2.88 -7.32 -17.93
CA LEU A 185 3.03 -6.81 -16.56
C LEU A 185 2.73 -7.89 -15.52
N ARG A 186 1.67 -8.69 -15.72
CA ARG A 186 1.37 -9.84 -14.86
C ARG A 186 2.48 -10.89 -14.86
N SER A 187 3.10 -11.16 -16.01
CA SER A 187 4.23 -12.10 -16.08
C SER A 187 5.42 -11.58 -15.28
N LEU A 188 5.81 -10.32 -15.50
CA LEU A 188 6.91 -9.67 -14.79
C LEU A 188 6.67 -9.61 -13.28
N LEU A 189 5.42 -9.37 -12.87
CA LEU A 189 5.03 -9.31 -11.46
C LEU A 189 5.29 -10.65 -10.72
N LYS A 190 5.27 -11.78 -11.43
CA LYS A 190 5.45 -13.13 -10.88
C LYS A 190 6.87 -13.68 -11.07
N ASP A 191 7.76 -12.91 -11.68
CA ASP A 191 9.12 -13.31 -12.02
C ASP A 191 10.08 -12.94 -10.88
N GLU A 192 10.70 -13.94 -10.26
CA GLU A 192 11.62 -13.76 -9.13
C GLU A 192 12.92 -13.05 -9.52
N ASP A 193 13.43 -13.30 -10.74
CA ASP A 193 14.63 -12.65 -11.24
C ASP A 193 14.33 -11.17 -11.52
N PHE A 194 13.19 -10.89 -12.16
CA PHE A 194 12.74 -9.50 -12.36
C PHE A 194 12.52 -8.78 -11.03
N ALA A 195 11.95 -9.46 -10.03
CA ALA A 195 11.78 -8.90 -8.69
C ALA A 195 13.13 -8.55 -8.04
N LEU A 196 14.15 -9.40 -8.17
CA LEU A 196 15.50 -9.10 -7.68
C LEU A 196 16.14 -7.92 -8.42
N GLU A 197 16.02 -7.86 -9.74
CA GLU A 197 16.54 -6.75 -10.53
C GLU A 197 15.86 -5.42 -10.17
N MET A 198 14.54 -5.43 -9.99
CA MET A 198 13.75 -4.27 -9.59
C MET A 198 14.14 -3.79 -8.19
N ALA A 199 14.25 -4.71 -7.22
CA ALA A 199 14.69 -4.41 -5.86
C ALA A 199 16.11 -3.81 -5.83
N THR A 200 17.00 -4.33 -6.66
CA THR A 200 18.38 -3.83 -6.81
C THR A 200 18.38 -2.39 -7.34
N ALA A 201 17.62 -2.12 -8.41
CA ALA A 201 17.53 -0.79 -9.01
C ALA A 201 16.94 0.24 -8.03
N MET A 202 15.87 -0.13 -7.30
CA MET A 202 15.25 0.75 -6.32
C MET A 202 16.14 1.03 -5.11
N ALA A 203 16.86 0.03 -4.62
CA ALA A 203 17.82 0.21 -3.53
C ALA A 203 18.93 1.17 -3.96
N ALA A 204 19.48 1.01 -5.16
CA ALA A 204 20.50 1.92 -5.70
C ALA A 204 19.97 3.37 -5.82
N LYS A 205 18.73 3.54 -6.31
CA LYS A 205 18.11 4.87 -6.40
C LYS A 205 17.98 5.54 -5.03
N TYR A 206 17.58 4.81 -3.99
CA TYR A 206 17.48 5.34 -2.63
C TYR A 206 18.81 5.92 -2.11
N HIS A 207 19.93 5.28 -2.41
CA HIS A 207 21.26 5.77 -2.04
C HIS A 207 21.69 6.99 -2.87
N THR A 208 21.51 6.92 -4.20
CA THR A 208 21.89 8.01 -5.11
C THR A 208 21.06 9.28 -4.91
N ALA A 209 19.78 9.15 -4.54
CA ALA A 209 18.93 10.28 -4.15
C ALA A 209 19.45 11.03 -2.91
N GLN A 210 20.21 10.33 -2.04
CA GLN A 210 20.92 10.93 -0.92
C GLN A 210 22.36 11.34 -1.26
N GLN A 211 22.71 11.40 -2.55
CA GLN A 211 24.05 11.71 -3.03
C GLN A 211 25.14 10.77 -2.49
N LYS A 212 24.78 9.51 -2.23
CA LYS A 212 25.69 8.45 -1.76
C LYS A 212 25.89 7.42 -2.86
N ALA A 213 27.08 6.82 -2.90
CA ALA A 213 27.33 5.64 -3.73
C ALA A 213 26.43 4.48 -3.27
N ALA A 214 25.82 3.77 -4.22
CA ALA A 214 25.05 2.58 -3.92
C ALA A 214 26.00 1.41 -3.60
N PRO A 215 25.89 0.78 -2.42
CA PRO A 215 26.63 -0.45 -2.15
C PRO A 215 26.08 -1.61 -3.00
N PRO A 216 26.80 -2.74 -3.11
CA PRO A 216 26.24 -3.97 -3.65
C PRO A 216 24.91 -4.32 -2.96
N PHE A 217 23.92 -4.76 -3.75
CA PHE A 217 22.58 -5.01 -3.21
C PHE A 217 22.57 -6.13 -2.18
N LEU A 218 23.34 -7.21 -2.36
CA LEU A 218 23.48 -8.30 -1.39
C LEU A 218 24.95 -8.51 -1.05
N SER A 219 25.26 -8.63 0.23
CA SER A 219 26.57 -9.14 0.67
C SER A 219 26.61 -10.68 0.64
N PRO A 220 27.80 -11.30 0.57
CA PRO A 220 27.93 -12.76 0.66
C PRO A 220 27.33 -13.37 1.93
N GLU A 221 27.32 -12.60 3.04
CA GLU A 221 26.71 -13.00 4.30
C GLU A 221 25.17 -12.96 4.20
N GLU A 222 24.60 -11.91 3.62
CA GLU A 222 23.15 -11.75 3.44
C GLU A 222 22.54 -12.85 2.54
N GLU A 223 23.30 -13.37 1.57
CA GLU A 223 22.88 -14.48 0.71
C GLU A 223 22.57 -15.77 1.50
N LYS A 224 23.21 -15.97 2.66
CA LYS A 224 23.06 -17.19 3.48
C LYS A 224 22.38 -16.94 4.81
N ALA A 225 22.31 -15.68 5.24
CA ALA A 225 21.80 -15.31 6.55
C ALA A 225 20.29 -15.57 6.67
N THR A 226 19.89 -15.99 7.87
CA THR A 226 18.49 -16.14 8.23
C THR A 226 18.22 -15.58 9.62
N SER A 227 17.08 -14.94 9.81
CA SER A 227 16.62 -14.41 11.09
C SER A 227 15.38 -15.17 11.58
N LYS A 228 15.11 -15.11 12.88
CA LYS A 228 13.85 -15.58 13.47
C LYS A 228 12.97 -14.37 13.76
N LYS A 229 11.71 -14.42 13.34
CA LYS A 229 10.71 -13.38 13.61
C LYS A 229 9.52 -13.96 14.36
N SER A 230 8.87 -13.13 15.19
CA SER A 230 7.68 -13.54 15.93
C SER A 230 6.54 -13.91 14.99
N ALA A 231 5.95 -15.09 15.15
CA ALA A 231 4.79 -15.51 14.36
C ALA A 231 3.58 -14.59 14.60
N LYS A 232 3.40 -14.15 15.85
CA LYS A 232 2.40 -13.14 16.24
C LYS A 232 2.57 -11.82 15.49
N GLU A 233 3.78 -11.25 15.47
CA GLU A 233 4.03 -10.00 14.75
C GLU A 233 3.80 -10.15 13.25
N GLN A 234 4.18 -11.29 12.66
CA GLN A 234 3.92 -11.57 11.26
C GLN A 234 2.42 -11.66 10.96
N LYS A 235 1.62 -12.22 11.88
CA LYS A 235 0.16 -12.27 11.74
C LYS A 235 -0.48 -10.89 11.86
N ILE A 236 0.00 -10.05 12.79
CA ILE A 236 -0.41 -8.66 12.90
C ILE A 236 -0.06 -7.91 11.60
N ALA A 237 1.19 -7.99 11.15
CA ALA A 237 1.66 -7.35 9.92
C ALA A 237 0.85 -7.75 8.68
N THR A 238 0.56 -9.05 8.55
CA THR A 238 -0.24 -9.58 7.44
C THR A 238 -1.63 -8.95 7.38
N ASN A 239 -2.26 -8.76 8.54
CA ASN A 239 -3.62 -8.26 8.62
C ASN A 239 -3.72 -6.73 8.75
N LEU A 240 -2.60 -6.00 8.89
CA LEU A 240 -2.59 -4.52 8.91
C LEU A 240 -2.62 -3.89 7.51
N ALA A 241 -2.33 -4.66 6.45
CA ALA A 241 -2.27 -4.14 5.08
C ALA A 241 -3.57 -3.43 4.65
N GLY A 242 -4.74 -3.96 5.06
CA GLY A 242 -6.04 -3.36 4.74
C GLY A 242 -6.27 -1.99 5.40
N PHE A 243 -5.69 -1.75 6.58
CA PHE A 243 -5.78 -0.45 7.23
C PHE A 243 -4.95 0.61 6.51
N TYR A 244 -3.73 0.29 6.11
CA TYR A 244 -2.89 1.23 5.37
C TYR A 244 -3.43 1.50 3.97
N ALA A 245 -4.08 0.51 3.35
CA ALA A 245 -4.83 0.73 2.12
C ALA A 245 -5.96 1.74 2.31
N LEU A 246 -6.81 1.54 3.33
CA LEU A 246 -7.86 2.48 3.65
C LEU A 246 -7.31 3.86 3.95
N GLU A 247 -6.32 4.00 4.83
CA GLU A 247 -5.83 5.30 5.28
C GLU A 247 -5.23 6.10 4.12
N CYS A 248 -4.41 5.47 3.28
CA CYS A 248 -3.82 6.15 2.12
C CYS A 248 -4.85 6.50 1.04
N GLY A 249 -5.82 5.59 0.79
CA GLY A 249 -6.94 5.86 -0.11
C GLY A 249 -7.86 6.97 0.42
N LEU A 250 -8.18 6.95 1.71
CA LEU A 250 -8.94 8.00 2.39
C LEU A 250 -8.21 9.34 2.28
N ASN A 251 -6.90 9.38 2.52
CA ASN A 251 -6.14 10.62 2.40
C ASN A 251 -6.13 11.15 0.95
N TYR A 252 -6.06 10.28 -0.06
CA TYR A 252 -6.25 10.68 -1.45
C TYR A 252 -7.62 11.32 -1.67
N LEU A 253 -8.71 10.65 -1.25
CA LEU A 253 -10.08 11.15 -1.44
C LEU A 253 -10.35 12.45 -0.68
N VAL A 254 -9.84 12.60 0.54
CA VAL A 254 -9.91 13.87 1.30
C VAL A 254 -9.23 14.99 0.52
N THR A 255 -8.04 14.72 -0.04
CA THR A 255 -7.25 15.70 -0.81
C THR A 255 -7.97 16.13 -2.08
N THR A 256 -8.57 15.18 -2.83
CA THR A 256 -9.16 15.46 -4.14
C THR A 256 -10.62 15.88 -4.08
N GLN A 257 -11.37 15.46 -3.06
CA GLN A 257 -12.80 15.77 -2.92
C GLN A 257 -13.09 16.88 -1.89
N HIS A 258 -12.08 17.29 -1.11
CA HIS A 258 -12.22 18.28 -0.02
C HIS A 258 -13.33 17.93 0.98
N LYS A 259 -13.54 16.64 1.23
CA LYS A 259 -14.51 16.13 2.22
C LYS A 259 -13.79 15.73 3.50
N ARG A 260 -14.50 15.77 4.63
CA ARG A 260 -13.96 15.32 5.91
C ARG A 260 -13.74 13.80 5.89
N PRO A 261 -12.69 13.29 6.56
CA PRO A 261 -12.47 11.86 6.71
C PRO A 261 -13.72 11.08 7.17
N SER A 262 -14.45 11.58 8.17
CA SER A 262 -15.66 10.94 8.71
C SER A 262 -16.78 10.80 7.68
N ASP A 263 -16.97 11.79 6.81
CA ASP A 263 -18.00 11.76 5.76
C ASP A 263 -17.68 10.70 4.68
N ILE A 264 -16.40 10.58 4.29
CA ILE A 264 -15.94 9.56 3.34
C ILE A 264 -16.02 8.16 3.97
N LEU A 265 -15.54 8.00 5.21
CA LEU A 265 -15.62 6.74 5.96
C LEU A 265 -17.06 6.26 6.13
N LYS A 266 -17.98 7.17 6.46
CA LYS A 266 -19.41 6.85 6.54
C LYS A 266 -19.96 6.40 5.19
N SER A 267 -19.57 7.07 4.11
CA SER A 267 -19.98 6.67 2.75
C SER A 267 -19.47 5.29 2.36
N ILE A 268 -18.25 4.91 2.78
CA ILE A 268 -17.70 3.56 2.58
C ILE A 268 -18.52 2.52 3.36
N VAL A 269 -18.78 2.78 4.65
CA VAL A 269 -19.54 1.86 5.51
C VAL A 269 -20.97 1.66 5.00
N ASP A 270 -21.63 2.75 4.62
CA ASP A 270 -23.01 2.78 4.11
C ASP A 270 -23.13 2.30 2.65
N ASP A 271 -22.02 1.93 1.99
CA ASP A 271 -21.96 1.51 0.59
C ASP A 271 -22.47 2.57 -0.42
N LYS A 272 -22.15 3.83 -0.15
CA LYS A 272 -22.59 5.02 -0.91
C LYS A 272 -21.47 5.71 -1.68
N VAL A 273 -20.26 5.16 -1.69
CA VAL A 273 -19.17 5.66 -2.54
C VAL A 273 -19.46 5.37 -4.02
N SER A 274 -18.85 6.13 -4.93
CA SER A 274 -18.96 5.83 -6.36
C SER A 274 -18.26 4.50 -6.69
N SER A 275 -18.58 3.94 -7.86
CA SER A 275 -17.89 2.74 -8.38
C SER A 275 -16.40 3.00 -8.55
N GLU A 276 -16.04 4.19 -9.03
CA GLU A 276 -14.66 4.63 -9.24
C GLU A 276 -13.89 4.68 -7.91
N ASP A 277 -14.48 5.28 -6.88
CA ASP A 277 -13.87 5.38 -5.54
C ASP A 277 -13.73 3.99 -4.89
N LYS A 278 -14.76 3.12 -5.03
CA LYS A 278 -14.69 1.72 -4.57
C LYS A 278 -13.54 0.98 -5.23
N GLN A 279 -13.44 1.04 -6.56
CA GLN A 279 -12.37 0.39 -7.30
C GLN A 279 -10.99 0.94 -6.92
N LEU A 280 -10.87 2.25 -6.74
CA LEU A 280 -9.62 2.88 -6.29
C LEU A 280 -9.20 2.37 -4.90
N LEU A 281 -10.12 2.33 -3.94
CA LEU A 281 -9.84 1.80 -2.60
C LEU A 281 -9.45 0.32 -2.63
N CYS A 282 -10.09 -0.49 -3.49
CA CYS A 282 -9.72 -1.90 -3.66
C CYS A 282 -8.35 -2.05 -4.36
N ARG A 283 -7.95 -1.13 -5.24
CA ARG A 283 -6.59 -1.10 -5.79
C ARG A 283 -5.55 -0.81 -4.70
N PHE A 284 -5.85 0.08 -3.75
CA PHE A 284 -4.99 0.27 -2.57
C PHE A 284 -4.87 -1.02 -1.74
N ALA A 285 -5.97 -1.73 -1.52
CA ALA A 285 -5.96 -3.02 -0.81
C ALA A 285 -5.09 -4.06 -1.55
N ASN A 286 -5.22 -4.13 -2.87
CA ASN A 286 -4.39 -5.01 -3.70
C ASN A 286 -2.90 -4.63 -3.63
N ALA A 287 -2.57 -3.33 -3.66
CA ALA A 287 -1.20 -2.85 -3.57
C ALA A 287 -0.54 -3.21 -2.22
N THR A 288 -1.23 -2.96 -1.10
CA THR A 288 -0.70 -3.27 0.23
C THR A 288 -0.61 -4.77 0.49
N TRP A 289 -1.58 -5.54 -0.01
CA TRP A 289 -1.53 -7.01 0.05
C TRP A 289 -0.32 -7.55 -0.73
N LYS A 290 -0.06 -7.03 -1.94
CA LYS A 290 1.11 -7.40 -2.75
C LYS A 290 2.41 -7.07 -2.04
N ALA A 291 2.53 -5.86 -1.48
CA ALA A 291 3.70 -5.42 -0.74
C ALA A 291 4.02 -6.29 0.47
N GLY A 292 3.01 -6.90 1.09
CA GLY A 292 3.17 -7.83 2.20
C GLY A 292 3.56 -9.27 1.81
N GLN A 293 3.28 -9.73 0.58
CA GLN A 293 3.51 -11.13 0.23
C GLN A 293 4.98 -11.57 0.27
N PRO A 294 5.96 -10.82 -0.30
CA PRO A 294 7.35 -11.26 -0.33
C PRO A 294 7.97 -11.41 1.07
N PHE A 295 7.52 -10.63 2.07
CA PHE A 295 7.95 -10.79 3.46
C PHE A 295 7.59 -12.15 4.06
N ARG A 296 6.58 -12.83 3.48
CA ARG A 296 6.07 -14.13 3.91
C ARG A 296 6.65 -15.29 3.08
N GLY A 297 7.65 -14.99 2.25
CA GLY A 297 8.28 -15.90 1.28
C GLY A 297 8.23 -15.33 -0.13
N LEU A 298 9.39 -15.24 -0.79
CA LEU A 298 9.48 -14.70 -2.15
C LEU A 298 8.65 -15.54 -3.14
N ASP A 299 8.59 -16.86 -2.95
CA ASP A 299 7.81 -17.81 -3.74
C ASP A 299 6.33 -17.42 -3.89
N ARG A 300 5.80 -16.62 -2.97
CA ARG A 300 4.41 -16.17 -2.99
C ARG A 300 4.08 -15.29 -4.18
N ILE A 301 5.06 -14.61 -4.78
CA ILE A 301 4.81 -13.81 -5.98
C ILE A 301 4.48 -14.69 -7.18
N THR A 302 4.86 -15.97 -7.18
CA THR A 302 4.58 -16.90 -8.29
C THR A 302 3.13 -17.40 -8.30
N ARG A 303 2.37 -17.17 -7.22
CA ARG A 303 1.00 -17.68 -7.06
C ARG A 303 0.04 -17.04 -8.04
N ASP A 304 -1.00 -17.78 -8.43
CA ASP A 304 -1.99 -17.27 -9.38
C ASP A 304 -2.71 -16.01 -8.94
N THR A 305 -2.99 -15.92 -7.63
CA THR A 305 -3.62 -14.77 -7.00
C THR A 305 -2.74 -13.52 -6.99
N PHE A 306 -1.43 -13.65 -7.24
CA PHE A 306 -0.52 -12.51 -7.33
C PHE A 306 -0.60 -11.87 -8.73
N THR A 307 -1.70 -11.17 -8.97
CA THR A 307 -2.06 -10.66 -10.31
C THR A 307 -2.41 -9.17 -10.27
N PRO A 308 -2.22 -8.43 -11.38
CA PRO A 308 -2.77 -7.07 -11.51
C PRO A 308 -4.25 -6.99 -11.19
N PHE A 309 -4.67 -5.88 -10.57
CA PHE A 309 -6.08 -5.60 -10.26
C PHE A 309 -6.97 -5.73 -11.51
N TYR A 310 -6.41 -5.39 -12.68
CA TYR A 310 -7.03 -5.54 -14.00
C TYR A 310 -7.61 -6.94 -14.28
N PHE A 311 -7.04 -7.99 -13.68
CA PHE A 311 -7.46 -9.39 -13.87
C PHE A 311 -8.23 -9.96 -12.69
N LEU A 312 -8.53 -9.17 -11.66
CA LEU A 312 -9.30 -9.67 -10.52
C LEU A 312 -10.76 -9.93 -10.93
N SER A 313 -11.32 -11.01 -10.41
CA SER A 313 -12.75 -11.27 -10.51
C SER A 313 -13.53 -10.31 -9.62
N GLU A 314 -14.81 -10.08 -9.92
CA GLU A 314 -15.69 -9.30 -9.03
C GLU A 314 -15.73 -9.87 -7.61
N ALA A 315 -15.70 -11.21 -7.48
CA ALA A 315 -15.67 -11.86 -6.18
C ALA A 315 -14.38 -11.58 -5.40
N ASP A 316 -13.23 -11.41 -6.07
CA ASP A 316 -11.99 -11.03 -5.40
C ASP A 316 -11.98 -9.55 -5.03
N VAL A 317 -12.51 -8.68 -5.90
CA VAL A 317 -12.72 -7.26 -5.58
C VAL A 317 -13.65 -7.08 -4.38
N GLU A 318 -14.70 -7.90 -4.27
CA GLU A 318 -15.63 -7.82 -3.14
C GLU A 318 -14.99 -8.29 -1.83
N LYS A 319 -14.07 -9.26 -1.86
CA LYS A 319 -13.28 -9.65 -0.67
C LYS A 319 -12.41 -8.50 -0.16
N ASP A 320 -11.81 -7.74 -1.08
CA ASP A 320 -11.05 -6.53 -0.73
C ASP A 320 -11.99 -5.46 -0.16
N TRP A 321 -13.17 -5.29 -0.77
CA TRP A 321 -14.16 -4.30 -0.33
C TRP A 321 -14.67 -4.56 1.10
N VAL A 322 -14.97 -5.83 1.44
CA VAL A 322 -15.38 -6.21 2.80
C VAL A 322 -14.35 -5.80 3.85
N GLN A 323 -13.06 -5.99 3.56
CA GLN A 323 -11.98 -5.57 4.45
C GLN A 323 -11.84 -4.05 4.53
N VAL A 324 -11.97 -3.33 3.40
CA VAL A 324 -11.98 -1.86 3.37
C VAL A 324 -13.12 -1.32 4.24
N LYS A 325 -14.34 -1.88 4.14
CA LYS A 325 -15.48 -1.49 4.97
C LYS A 325 -15.25 -1.77 6.46
N ALA A 326 -14.67 -2.91 6.79
CA ALA A 326 -14.36 -3.27 8.18
C ALA A 326 -13.34 -2.29 8.80
N ALA A 327 -12.26 -1.97 8.09
CA ALA A 327 -11.32 -0.95 8.52
C ALA A 327 -12.00 0.43 8.66
N ALA A 328 -12.86 0.79 7.70
CA ALA A 328 -13.54 2.09 7.69
C ALA A 328 -14.47 2.25 8.89
N GLY A 329 -15.24 1.19 9.21
CA GLY A 329 -16.11 1.17 10.38
C GLY A 329 -15.33 1.32 11.69
N LEU A 330 -14.18 0.65 11.82
CA LEU A 330 -13.36 0.75 13.01
C LEU A 330 -12.73 2.14 13.16
N VAL A 331 -12.17 2.73 12.10
CA VAL A 331 -11.61 4.09 12.12
C VAL A 331 -12.71 5.11 12.43
N LEU A 332 -13.87 5.02 11.76
CA LEU A 332 -15.01 5.92 11.99
C LEU A 332 -15.46 5.89 13.46
N LYS A 333 -15.53 4.71 14.08
CA LYS A 333 -15.86 4.57 15.51
C LYS A 333 -14.87 5.30 16.41
N LYS A 334 -13.57 5.26 16.08
CA LYS A 334 -12.53 5.99 16.85
C LYS A 334 -12.69 7.50 16.69
N LEU A 335 -12.97 7.98 15.46
CA LEU A 335 -13.24 9.41 15.23
C LEU A 335 -14.46 9.90 16.01
N SER A 336 -15.58 9.15 15.98
CA SER A 336 -16.80 9.53 16.71
C SER A 336 -16.64 9.47 18.23
N GLY A 337 -15.77 8.61 18.75
CA GLY A 337 -15.46 8.54 20.19
C GLY A 337 -14.50 9.62 20.70
N SER A 338 -13.79 10.30 19.80
CA SER A 338 -12.86 11.40 20.11
C SER A 338 -13.52 12.77 20.15
N VAL A 339 -14.76 12.90 19.67
CA VAL A 339 -15.54 14.14 19.79
C VAL A 339 -15.99 14.30 21.23
N LYS A 340 -15.28 15.11 22.00
CA LYS A 340 -15.80 15.62 23.27
C LYS A 340 -17.06 16.43 22.95
N ILE A 341 -18.19 15.93 23.41
CA ILE A 341 -19.41 16.72 23.52
C ILE A 341 -19.07 17.84 24.50
N HIS A 342 -18.90 19.05 23.97
CA HIS A 342 -18.79 20.28 24.76
C HIS A 342 -20.15 20.95 24.86
#